data_AF-A0A8C0K8Z5-F1
#
_entry.id   AF-A0A8C0K8Z5-F1
#
_cell.length_a   1.000
_cell.length_b   1.000
_cell.length_c   1.000
_cell.angle_alpha   90.00
_cell.angle_beta   90.00
_cell.angle_gamma   90.00
#
_symmetry.space_group_name_H-M   'P 1'
#
loop_
_entity.id
_entity.type
_entity.pdbx_description
1 polymer ?
#
loop_
_entity_poly.entity_id
_entity_poly.type
_entity_poly.pdbx_seq_one_letter_code
_entity_poly.pdbx_strand_id
1 'polypeptide(L)'
;MDGQLLLALLLLLLGASGLRGQGPGGPEEEPLEEEKVPEEDGILVLNQRNLGLALRAHRTLLVQFYAPWCGHCKALAPEYSKAAALLAAESAEARLAKVDGPAEAELTKEFAVTEYPTLKFFRDGNRTHPEEYTGPKEADGMAEWLRRRVGPSAMRLADAEGAQALIDSRDVVVIGFFRDRQDEDVATFLALAQDALDMTFGLTDQPKLFEKFGVAKDTIVLFKKFDEGRADFPVDEELGLDQGDLSRFLLTHSMHLVTEFNSQTSPKIFAARILNHLLLFVNQTLAEHRELLEGFGEAAPPFRGQVLFVVVDVGASNAHVLQYFGLKAEEAPALRLINMETTKKYAPVGGGPLTAAAVATFCHAVLSGQVKPYLLSQDVPPDWDRRPVKTLVGKNFEQVAFDETKNVFVKFYAPWCTHCKAMAAAWEALAEKYKDHEDIVIAELDATANELEAFPVHGFPTLKYFPAGPGRKVIEYKSTRDVETFSKFLDNGGELPAEEPTEEPTAPFPDTPANASAEPKEEL
;
A
#
# COMPACT_ATOMS: atom_id res chain seq x y z
N MET A 1 4.60 -52.03 -48.02
CA MET A 1 3.34 -52.08 -48.79
C MET A 1 2.78 -50.68 -48.64
N ASP A 2 3.24 -49.82 -49.54
CA ASP A 2 3.36 -48.39 -49.30
C ASP A 2 2.36 -47.62 -50.15
N GLY A 3 1.81 -46.56 -49.55
CA GLY A 3 1.81 -45.22 -50.10
C GLY A 3 0.93 -44.92 -51.33
N GLN A 4 0.23 -43.78 -51.21
CA GLN A 4 -0.45 -42.99 -52.26
C GLN A 4 -1.90 -43.34 -52.57
N LEU A 5 -2.65 -42.28 -52.88
CA LEU A 5 -4.06 -42.19 -53.30
C LEU A 5 -5.12 -41.92 -52.23
N LEU A 6 -4.83 -40.92 -51.39
CA LEU A 6 -5.74 -39.80 -51.17
C LEU A 6 -5.76 -38.93 -52.45
N LEU A 7 -6.54 -39.29 -53.50
CA LEU A 7 -6.84 -38.40 -54.64
C LEU A 7 -7.90 -38.97 -55.61
N ALA A 8 -9.09 -39.36 -55.15
CA ALA A 8 -10.17 -39.79 -56.07
C ALA A 8 -11.60 -39.70 -55.50
N LEU A 9 -11.82 -38.84 -54.50
CA LEU A 9 -13.18 -38.50 -54.05
C LEU A 9 -13.55 -37.04 -54.39
N LEU A 10 -12.97 -36.55 -55.49
CA LEU A 10 -13.33 -35.32 -56.18
C LEU A 10 -13.73 -35.75 -57.60
N LEU A 11 -14.90 -35.33 -58.09
CA LEU A 11 -15.51 -35.63 -59.40
C LEU A 11 -16.37 -36.91 -59.47
N LEU A 12 -17.62 -36.85 -59.01
CA LEU A 12 -18.76 -37.57 -59.62
C LEU A 12 -20.09 -37.30 -58.89
N LEU A 13 -20.53 -36.04 -58.87
CA LEU A 13 -21.97 -35.71 -58.86
C LEU A 13 -22.18 -34.44 -59.71
N LEU A 14 -21.86 -34.59 -61.00
CA LEU A 14 -22.34 -33.72 -62.07
C LEU A 14 -23.76 -34.16 -62.44
N GLY A 15 -24.68 -33.19 -62.52
CA GLY A 15 -25.72 -33.21 -63.55
C GLY A 15 -27.16 -33.31 -63.07
N ALA A 16 -27.81 -32.15 -62.87
CA ALA A 16 -29.19 -31.95 -63.32
C ALA A 16 -29.41 -30.48 -63.66
N SER A 17 -29.50 -30.20 -64.95
CA SER A 17 -29.76 -28.90 -65.54
C SER A 17 -31.25 -28.53 -65.46
N GLY A 18 -31.52 -27.25 -65.15
CA GLY A 18 -32.53 -26.44 -65.83
C GLY A 18 -33.87 -26.23 -65.12
N LEU A 19 -34.14 -25.00 -64.68
CA LEU A 19 -35.18 -24.15 -65.28
C LEU A 19 -35.03 -22.67 -64.85
N ARG A 20 -34.99 -21.84 -65.89
CA ARG A 20 -35.01 -20.37 -66.02
C ARG A 20 -35.70 -19.56 -64.91
N GLY A 21 -34.98 -18.55 -64.41
CA GLY A 21 -35.50 -17.31 -63.82
C GLY A 21 -34.38 -16.28 -63.71
N GLN A 22 -34.44 -15.18 -64.48
CA GLN A 22 -33.44 -14.10 -64.48
C GLN A 22 -33.75 -13.03 -63.42
N GLY A 23 -32.73 -12.60 -62.69
CA GLY A 23 -32.60 -11.27 -62.05
C GLY A 23 -32.11 -11.29 -60.59
N PRO A 24 -31.44 -10.23 -60.12
CA PRO A 24 -30.15 -9.66 -60.55
C PRO A 24 -29.01 -9.98 -59.56
N GLY A 25 -27.76 -9.76 -59.96
CA GLY A 25 -26.55 -10.17 -59.23
C GLY A 25 -26.44 -9.67 -57.78
N GLY A 26 -26.18 -10.61 -56.88
CA GLY A 26 -25.61 -10.32 -55.56
C GLY A 26 -24.08 -10.20 -55.69
N PRO A 27 -23.43 -9.35 -54.87
CA PRO A 27 -22.01 -9.11 -54.98
C PRO A 27 -21.24 -10.38 -54.64
N GLU A 28 -20.20 -10.68 -55.43
CA GLU A 28 -19.14 -11.60 -55.04
C GLU A 28 -18.56 -11.09 -53.71
N GLU A 29 -18.57 -11.95 -52.68
CA GLU A 29 -17.91 -11.65 -51.41
C GLU A 29 -16.40 -11.58 -51.66
N GLU A 30 -15.87 -10.37 -51.70
CA GLU A 30 -14.43 -10.13 -51.59
C GLU A 30 -13.92 -10.56 -50.21
N PRO A 31 -12.70 -11.11 -50.10
CA PRO A 31 -12.14 -11.51 -48.82
C PRO A 31 -11.93 -10.28 -47.93
N LEU A 32 -12.43 -10.36 -46.69
CA LEU A 32 -12.28 -9.34 -45.64
C LEU A 32 -10.79 -8.96 -45.48
N GLU A 33 -10.42 -7.74 -45.88
CA GLU A 33 -9.11 -7.18 -45.56
C GLU A 33 -8.95 -7.09 -44.03
N GLU A 34 -7.83 -7.61 -43.50
CA GLU A 34 -7.47 -7.42 -42.09
C GLU A 34 -7.31 -5.91 -41.82
N GLU A 35 -8.23 -5.30 -41.08
CA GLU A 35 -8.14 -3.90 -40.63
C GLU A 35 -6.83 -3.70 -39.87
N LYS A 36 -5.80 -3.11 -40.51
CA LYS A 36 -4.54 -2.79 -39.83
C LYS A 36 -4.71 -1.54 -38.98
N VAL A 37 -4.22 -1.59 -37.75
CA VAL A 37 -4.13 -0.44 -36.85
C VAL A 37 -3.14 0.57 -37.45
N PRO A 38 -3.50 1.85 -37.64
CA PRO A 38 -2.60 2.86 -38.19
C PRO A 38 -1.40 3.11 -37.27
N GLU A 39 -0.24 3.43 -37.84
CA GLU A 39 1.01 3.68 -37.12
C GLU A 39 1.65 5.01 -37.55
N GLU A 40 2.24 5.71 -36.59
CA GLU A 40 3.06 6.93 -36.79
C GLU A 40 4.36 6.79 -36.01
N ASP A 41 5.52 6.92 -36.67
CA ASP A 41 6.85 6.75 -36.07
C ASP A 41 7.04 5.43 -35.29
N GLY A 42 6.42 4.35 -35.77
CA GLY A 42 6.45 3.03 -35.12
C GLY A 42 5.52 2.90 -33.90
N ILE A 43 4.71 3.92 -33.62
CA ILE A 43 3.73 3.96 -32.54
C ILE A 43 2.33 3.75 -33.12
N LEU A 44 1.57 2.81 -32.54
CA LEU A 44 0.19 2.54 -32.93
C LEU A 44 -0.73 3.72 -32.56
N VAL A 45 -1.54 4.18 -33.50
CA VAL A 45 -2.52 5.24 -33.29
C VAL A 45 -3.87 4.63 -32.96
N LEU A 46 -4.26 4.75 -31.69
CA LEU A 46 -5.44 4.09 -31.16
C LEU A 46 -6.61 5.04 -30.97
N ASN A 47 -7.80 4.49 -31.15
CA ASN A 47 -9.09 5.10 -30.91
C ASN A 47 -10.06 4.06 -30.35
N GLN A 48 -11.30 4.48 -30.06
CA GLN A 48 -12.32 3.62 -29.49
C GLN A 48 -12.61 2.37 -30.34
N ARG A 49 -12.45 2.44 -31.67
CA ARG A 49 -12.79 1.37 -32.61
C ARG A 49 -11.71 0.30 -32.68
N ASN A 50 -10.43 0.69 -32.64
CA ASN A 50 -9.31 -0.22 -32.92
C ASN A 50 -8.53 -0.67 -31.67
N LEU A 51 -8.75 -0.07 -30.49
CA LEU A 51 -8.07 -0.48 -29.24
C LEU A 51 -8.25 -1.98 -28.95
N GLY A 52 -9.48 -2.49 -29.09
CA GLY A 52 -9.76 -3.91 -28.86
C GLY A 52 -9.07 -4.86 -29.85
N LEU A 53 -8.74 -4.38 -31.05
CA LEU A 53 -7.94 -5.14 -32.01
C LEU A 53 -6.47 -5.12 -31.61
N ALA A 54 -5.93 -3.94 -31.27
CA ALA A 54 -4.54 -3.79 -30.83
C ALA A 54 -4.22 -4.63 -29.59
N LEU A 55 -5.14 -4.65 -28.60
CA LEU A 55 -5.01 -5.46 -27.38
C LEU A 55 -5.01 -6.96 -27.64
N ARG A 56 -5.67 -7.43 -28.70
CA ARG A 56 -5.67 -8.85 -29.11
C ARG A 56 -4.43 -9.21 -29.94
N ALA A 57 -3.96 -8.28 -30.76
CA ALA A 57 -2.80 -8.47 -31.61
C ALA A 57 -1.46 -8.37 -30.85
N HIS A 58 -1.43 -7.60 -29.76
CA HIS A 58 -0.22 -7.33 -29.00
C HIS A 58 -0.42 -7.68 -27.53
N ARG A 59 0.28 -8.72 -27.07
CA ARG A 59 0.27 -9.16 -25.66
C ARG A 59 0.78 -8.09 -24.71
N THR A 60 1.66 -7.21 -25.16
CA THR A 60 2.24 -6.17 -24.33
C THR A 60 2.17 -4.83 -25.04
N LEU A 61 1.40 -3.90 -24.48
CA LEU A 61 1.10 -2.62 -25.12
C LEU A 61 1.20 -1.48 -24.10
N LEU A 62 2.17 -0.59 -24.27
CA LEU A 62 2.21 0.67 -23.53
C LEU A 62 1.44 1.73 -24.32
N VAL A 63 0.43 2.35 -23.72
CA VAL A 63 -0.45 3.34 -24.36
C VAL A 63 -0.26 4.70 -23.70
N GLN A 64 0.12 5.70 -24.50
CA GLN A 64 0.19 7.09 -24.08
C GLN A 64 -1.13 7.82 -24.40
N PHE A 65 -1.83 8.27 -23.37
CA PHE A 65 -2.91 9.24 -23.52
C PHE A 65 -2.30 10.64 -23.53
N TYR A 66 -2.50 11.39 -24.61
CA TYR A 66 -1.89 12.70 -24.81
C TYR A 66 -2.91 13.74 -25.27
N ALA A 67 -2.54 15.02 -25.17
CA ALA A 67 -3.27 16.11 -25.79
C ALA A 67 -2.35 16.90 -26.73
N PRO A 68 -2.78 17.27 -27.95
CA PRO A 68 -1.93 17.96 -28.94
C PRO A 68 -1.36 19.30 -28.47
N TRP A 69 -2.04 19.97 -27.53
CA TRP A 69 -1.64 21.25 -26.96
C TRP A 69 -0.75 21.13 -25.71
N CYS A 70 -0.58 19.93 -25.14
CA CYS A 70 0.18 19.75 -23.90
C CYS A 70 1.70 19.79 -24.14
N GLY A 71 2.39 20.68 -23.43
CA GLY A 71 3.85 20.82 -23.51
C GLY A 71 4.62 19.57 -23.07
N HIS A 72 4.18 18.91 -22.00
CA HIS A 72 4.80 17.66 -21.53
C HIS A 72 4.61 16.51 -22.52
N CYS A 73 3.46 16.44 -23.21
CA CYS A 73 3.25 15.46 -24.28
C CYS A 73 4.21 15.68 -25.45
N LYS A 74 4.38 16.94 -25.87
CA LYS A 74 5.32 17.31 -26.93
C LYS A 74 6.77 16.98 -26.56
N ALA A 75 7.15 17.18 -25.30
CA ALA A 75 8.47 16.83 -24.79
C ALA A 75 8.71 15.32 -24.74
N LEU A 76 7.68 14.52 -24.39
CA LEU A 76 7.77 13.06 -24.31
C LEU A 76 7.75 12.38 -25.68
N ALA A 77 7.06 12.96 -26.67
CA ALA A 77 6.89 12.36 -28.00
C ALA A 77 8.20 11.85 -28.65
N PRO A 78 9.31 12.62 -28.71
CA PRO A 78 10.55 12.12 -29.29
C PRO A 78 11.17 10.95 -28.50
N GLU A 79 11.11 10.97 -27.17
CA GLU A 79 11.60 9.85 -26.33
C GLU A 79 10.73 8.61 -26.50
N TYR A 80 9.40 8.78 -26.64
CA TYR A 80 8.45 7.70 -26.85
C TYR A 80 8.65 7.01 -28.21
N SER A 81 8.83 7.79 -29.29
CA SER A 81 9.17 7.25 -30.62
C SER A 81 10.54 6.57 -30.61
N LYS A 82 11.53 7.12 -29.90
CA LYS A 82 12.86 6.49 -29.75
C LYS A 82 12.76 5.17 -28.99
N ALA A 83 11.94 5.07 -27.93
CA ALA A 83 11.70 3.81 -27.22
C ALA A 83 11.04 2.76 -28.13
N ALA A 84 10.05 3.16 -28.93
CA ALA A 84 9.41 2.27 -29.91
C ALA A 84 10.43 1.72 -30.92
N ALA A 85 11.33 2.58 -31.42
CA ALA A 85 12.41 2.17 -32.32
C ALA A 85 13.41 1.20 -31.67
N LEU A 86 13.80 1.42 -30.40
CA LEU A 86 14.68 0.51 -29.65
C LEU A 86 14.06 -0.88 -29.50
N LEU A 87 12.78 -0.96 -29.10
CA LEU A 87 12.06 -2.22 -28.93
C LEU A 87 11.89 -2.96 -30.26
N ALA A 88 11.57 -2.24 -31.33
CA ALA A 88 11.44 -2.81 -32.67
C ALA A 88 12.77 -3.36 -33.19
N ALA A 89 13.88 -2.65 -32.99
CA ALA A 89 15.22 -3.09 -33.41
C ALA A 89 15.66 -4.40 -32.74
N GLU A 90 15.14 -4.68 -31.54
CA GLU A 90 15.45 -5.87 -30.75
C GLU A 90 14.43 -7.00 -30.92
N SER A 91 13.43 -6.83 -31.80
CA SER A 91 12.31 -7.76 -31.96
C SER A 91 11.57 -8.07 -30.65
N ALA A 92 11.49 -7.07 -29.75
CA ALA A 92 10.76 -7.21 -28.50
C ALA A 92 9.26 -7.33 -28.77
N GLU A 93 8.55 -8.14 -27.98
CA GLU A 93 7.09 -8.32 -28.15
C GLU A 93 6.27 -7.07 -27.72
N ALA A 94 6.87 -6.18 -26.91
CA ALA A 94 6.22 -4.95 -26.49
C ALA A 94 6.06 -3.94 -27.63
N ARG A 95 4.84 -3.40 -27.75
CA ARG A 95 4.53 -2.29 -28.66
C ARG A 95 4.15 -1.04 -27.88
N LEU A 96 4.38 0.11 -28.51
CA LEU A 96 3.95 1.42 -28.03
C LEU A 96 2.77 1.90 -28.86
N ALA A 97 1.85 2.58 -28.20
CA ALA A 97 0.65 3.16 -28.76
C ALA A 97 0.38 4.55 -28.19
N LYS A 98 -0.45 5.34 -28.88
CA LYS A 98 -0.91 6.65 -28.44
C LYS A 98 -2.40 6.85 -28.72
N VAL A 99 -3.07 7.58 -27.83
CA VAL A 99 -4.48 7.97 -27.91
C VAL A 99 -4.58 9.49 -27.73
N ASP A 100 -5.20 10.18 -28.68
CA ASP A 100 -5.55 11.60 -28.52
C ASP A 100 -6.74 11.69 -27.54
N GLY A 101 -6.43 12.04 -26.29
CA GLY A 101 -7.42 12.06 -25.20
C GLY A 101 -8.58 13.02 -25.45
N PRO A 102 -8.33 14.29 -25.86
CA PRO A 102 -9.39 15.21 -26.27
C PRO A 102 -10.30 14.70 -27.39
N ALA A 103 -9.77 13.95 -28.36
CA ALA A 103 -10.57 13.37 -29.44
C ALA A 103 -11.33 12.10 -28.98
N GLU A 104 -10.76 11.34 -28.04
CA GLU A 104 -11.26 10.05 -27.55
C GLU A 104 -11.70 10.14 -26.08
N ALA A 105 -12.68 11.02 -25.80
CA ALA A 105 -13.15 11.32 -24.45
C ALA A 105 -13.69 10.07 -23.70
N GLU A 106 -14.34 9.14 -24.40
CA GLU A 106 -14.86 7.91 -23.79
C GLU A 106 -13.73 6.99 -23.32
N LEU A 107 -12.64 6.86 -24.08
CA LEU A 107 -11.47 6.10 -23.63
C LEU A 107 -10.77 6.78 -22.45
N THR A 108 -10.65 8.12 -22.50
CA THR A 108 -10.10 8.91 -21.39
C THR A 108 -10.89 8.66 -20.10
N LYS A 109 -12.22 8.65 -20.19
CA LYS A 109 -13.13 8.35 -19.06
C LYS A 109 -13.01 6.89 -18.60
N GLU A 110 -13.00 5.95 -19.54
CA GLU A 110 -12.88 4.51 -19.26
C GLU A 110 -11.62 4.19 -18.45
N PHE A 111 -10.49 4.79 -18.80
CA PHE A 111 -9.21 4.56 -18.14
C PHE A 111 -8.86 5.57 -17.05
N ALA A 112 -9.85 6.38 -16.62
CA ALA A 112 -9.71 7.39 -15.58
C ALA A 112 -8.52 8.36 -15.79
N VAL A 113 -8.29 8.76 -17.04
CA VAL A 113 -7.23 9.71 -17.41
C VAL A 113 -7.69 11.12 -17.05
N THR A 114 -7.03 11.72 -16.05
CA THR A 114 -7.37 13.06 -15.54
C THR A 114 -6.35 14.13 -15.94
N GLU A 115 -5.17 13.73 -16.39
CA GLU A 115 -4.09 14.61 -16.84
C GLU A 115 -3.30 14.04 -18.02
N TYR A 116 -2.53 14.89 -18.69
CA TYR A 116 -1.73 14.51 -19.87
C TYR A 116 -0.25 14.90 -19.73
N PRO A 117 0.70 14.02 -20.12
CA PRO A 117 0.47 12.66 -20.60
C PRO A 117 0.19 11.69 -19.44
N THR A 118 -0.73 10.74 -19.66
CA THR A 118 -0.91 9.56 -18.80
C THR A 118 -0.51 8.33 -19.59
N LEU A 119 0.30 7.45 -19.01
CA LEU A 119 0.74 6.21 -19.67
C LEU A 119 0.14 5.01 -18.93
N LYS A 120 -0.52 4.13 -19.68
CA LYS A 120 -1.15 2.91 -19.18
C LYS A 120 -0.54 1.71 -19.89
N PHE A 121 -0.17 0.70 -19.14
CA PHE A 121 0.42 -0.53 -19.63
C PHE A 121 -0.64 -1.64 -19.64
N PHE A 122 -0.86 -2.21 -20.81
CA PHE A 122 -1.82 -3.29 -21.04
C PHE A 122 -1.09 -4.59 -21.32
N ARG A 123 -1.59 -5.66 -20.72
CA ARG A 123 -1.01 -7.00 -20.83
C ARG A 123 -2.07 -8.05 -21.17
N ASP A 124 -1.74 -8.98 -22.05
CA ASP A 124 -2.55 -10.13 -22.48
C ASP A 124 -4.01 -9.77 -22.83
N GLY A 125 -4.19 -8.60 -23.45
CA GLY A 125 -5.49 -8.07 -23.84
C GLY A 125 -6.40 -7.63 -22.69
N ASN A 126 -5.89 -7.58 -21.44
CA ASN A 126 -6.63 -7.12 -20.28
C ASN A 126 -6.94 -5.61 -20.40
N ARG A 127 -8.17 -5.30 -20.78
CA ARG A 127 -8.68 -3.94 -20.91
C ARG A 127 -9.17 -3.37 -19.58
N THR A 128 -9.56 -4.18 -18.60
CA THR A 128 -10.27 -3.67 -17.40
C THR A 128 -9.32 -3.18 -16.31
N HIS A 129 -8.10 -3.72 -16.24
CA HIS A 129 -7.13 -3.38 -15.20
C HIS A 129 -5.73 -3.08 -15.77
N PRO A 130 -5.57 -2.03 -16.61
CA PRO A 130 -4.23 -1.64 -17.05
C PRO A 130 -3.41 -1.06 -15.88
N GLU A 131 -2.12 -1.35 -15.87
CA GLU A 131 -1.18 -0.81 -14.90
C GLU A 131 -0.81 0.63 -15.25
N GLU A 132 -0.59 1.48 -14.26
CA GLU A 132 -0.06 2.83 -14.51
C GLU A 132 1.46 2.78 -14.71
N TYR A 133 1.94 3.39 -15.78
CA TYR A 133 3.37 3.46 -16.03
C TYR A 133 4.01 4.57 -15.17
N THR A 134 4.82 4.15 -14.22
CA THR A 134 5.56 5.03 -13.29
C THR A 134 7.07 5.00 -13.52
N GLY A 135 7.53 4.41 -14.63
CA GLY A 135 8.93 4.31 -14.99
C GLY A 135 9.55 5.61 -15.54
N PRO A 136 10.84 5.58 -15.90
CA PRO A 136 11.54 6.73 -16.49
C PRO A 136 10.89 7.23 -17.79
N LYS A 137 11.01 8.51 -18.11
CA LYS A 137 10.39 9.10 -19.31
C LYS A 137 11.35 9.14 -20.51
N GLU A 138 12.61 8.83 -20.28
CA GLU A 138 13.66 8.69 -21.27
C GLU A 138 13.53 7.36 -22.02
N ALA A 139 13.87 7.35 -23.31
CA ALA A 139 13.66 6.22 -24.20
C ALA A 139 14.28 4.91 -23.70
N ASP A 140 15.54 4.99 -23.24
CA ASP A 140 16.29 3.82 -22.77
C ASP A 140 15.67 3.22 -21.50
N GLY A 141 15.18 4.08 -20.59
CA GLY A 141 14.51 3.66 -19.37
C GLY A 141 13.13 3.05 -19.64
N MET A 142 12.35 3.61 -20.58
CA MET A 142 11.09 3.01 -21.04
C MET A 142 11.32 1.62 -21.67
N ALA A 143 12.29 1.51 -22.56
CA ALA A 143 12.62 0.24 -23.20
C ALA A 143 13.07 -0.80 -22.17
N GLU A 144 13.94 -0.43 -21.21
CA GLU A 144 14.36 -1.33 -20.13
C GLU A 144 13.18 -1.77 -19.24
N TRP A 145 12.30 -0.84 -18.87
CA TRP A 145 11.13 -1.15 -18.05
C TRP A 145 10.21 -2.17 -18.74
N LEU A 146 10.02 -2.04 -20.06
CA LEU A 146 9.23 -2.97 -20.86
C LEU A 146 9.94 -4.31 -21.04
N ARG A 147 11.24 -4.32 -21.35
CA ARG A 147 12.02 -5.57 -21.46
C ARG A 147 11.90 -6.45 -20.23
N ARG A 148 11.97 -5.84 -19.03
CA ARG A 148 11.85 -6.57 -17.76
C ARG A 148 10.50 -7.28 -17.59
N ARG A 149 9.44 -6.84 -18.28
CA ARG A 149 8.08 -7.39 -18.19
C ARG A 149 7.69 -8.32 -19.35
N VAL A 150 8.43 -8.26 -20.46
CA VAL A 150 8.15 -8.99 -21.71
C VAL A 150 8.92 -10.31 -21.81
N GLY A 151 10.04 -10.44 -21.09
CA GLY A 151 10.81 -11.69 -21.06
C GLY A 151 10.05 -12.84 -20.38
N PRO A 152 10.52 -14.10 -20.54
CA PRO A 152 9.97 -15.22 -19.79
C PRO A 152 10.09 -14.94 -18.30
N SER A 153 8.97 -14.93 -17.59
CA SER A 153 8.94 -14.60 -16.17
C SER A 153 9.66 -15.62 -15.30
N ALA A 154 9.85 -16.85 -15.80
CA ALA A 154 10.68 -17.87 -15.18
C ALA A 154 11.57 -18.59 -16.22
N MET A 155 12.84 -18.81 -15.89
CA MET A 155 13.77 -19.57 -16.72
C MET A 155 13.48 -21.07 -16.64
N ARG A 156 13.34 -21.75 -17.78
CA ARG A 156 13.18 -23.21 -17.81
C ARG A 156 14.49 -23.91 -17.43
N LEU A 157 14.43 -24.78 -16.44
CA LEU A 157 15.55 -25.56 -15.94
C LEU A 157 15.46 -26.99 -16.45
N ALA A 158 16.46 -27.42 -17.22
CA ALA A 158 16.49 -28.76 -17.83
C ALA A 158 17.31 -29.77 -17.01
N ASP A 159 18.24 -29.31 -16.17
CA ASP A 159 19.18 -30.15 -15.46
C ASP A 159 19.67 -29.51 -14.16
N ALA A 160 20.44 -30.32 -13.43
CA ALA A 160 20.97 -30.00 -12.11
C ALA A 160 21.99 -28.86 -12.11
N GLU A 161 22.69 -28.63 -13.24
CA GLU A 161 23.70 -27.59 -13.37
C GLU A 161 23.02 -26.23 -13.59
N GLY A 162 22.06 -26.16 -14.51
CA GLY A 162 21.27 -24.94 -14.73
C GLY A 162 20.48 -24.52 -13.50
N ALA A 163 19.89 -25.48 -12.77
CA ALA A 163 19.20 -25.18 -11.51
C ALA A 163 20.15 -24.61 -10.45
N GLN A 164 21.35 -25.18 -10.31
CA GLN A 164 22.33 -24.68 -9.34
C GLN A 164 22.86 -23.30 -9.73
N ALA A 165 23.19 -23.10 -11.01
CA ALA A 165 23.64 -21.81 -11.52
C ALA A 165 22.60 -20.70 -11.28
N LEU A 166 21.31 -21.01 -11.43
CA LEU A 166 20.25 -20.07 -11.11
C LEU A 166 20.20 -19.76 -9.61
N ILE A 167 20.22 -20.78 -8.74
CA ILE A 167 20.23 -20.62 -7.27
C ILE A 167 21.41 -19.75 -6.81
N ASP A 168 22.58 -19.93 -7.40
CA ASP A 168 23.79 -19.20 -7.02
C ASP A 168 23.80 -17.74 -7.52
N SER A 169 22.97 -17.41 -8.51
CA SER A 169 22.98 -16.11 -9.20
C SER A 169 22.52 -14.91 -8.34
N ARG A 170 21.68 -15.17 -7.32
CA ARG A 170 21.07 -14.14 -6.45
C ARG A 170 21.00 -14.64 -5.01
N ASP A 171 20.73 -13.74 -4.07
CA ASP A 171 20.56 -14.10 -2.66
C ASP A 171 19.22 -14.77 -2.37
N VAL A 172 18.22 -14.52 -3.22
CA VAL A 172 16.90 -15.15 -3.20
C VAL A 172 16.52 -15.56 -4.62
N VAL A 173 16.11 -16.81 -4.78
CA VAL A 173 15.70 -17.42 -6.06
C VAL A 173 14.49 -18.30 -5.80
N VAL A 174 13.52 -18.28 -6.70
CA VAL A 174 12.29 -19.07 -6.58
C VAL A 174 12.23 -20.07 -7.73
N ILE A 175 11.97 -21.34 -7.46
CA ILE A 175 11.82 -22.36 -8.50
C ILE A 175 10.48 -23.05 -8.34
N GLY A 176 9.66 -23.01 -9.38
CA GLY A 176 8.44 -23.80 -9.50
C GLY A 176 8.76 -25.21 -10.00
N PHE A 177 8.36 -26.22 -9.24
CA PHE A 177 8.42 -27.63 -9.63
C PHE A 177 7.00 -28.07 -9.98
N PHE A 178 6.72 -28.27 -11.27
CA PHE A 178 5.39 -28.66 -11.76
C PHE A 178 5.51 -29.86 -12.70
N ARG A 179 4.71 -30.90 -12.48
CA ARG A 179 4.77 -32.11 -13.33
C ARG A 179 4.12 -31.87 -14.69
N ASP A 180 3.00 -31.15 -14.71
CA ASP A 180 2.35 -30.71 -15.94
C ASP A 180 2.60 -29.21 -16.16
N ARG A 181 3.13 -28.85 -17.33
CA ARG A 181 3.44 -27.47 -17.69
C ARG A 181 2.23 -26.68 -18.19
N GLN A 182 1.14 -27.37 -18.51
CA GLN A 182 -0.09 -26.76 -19.01
C GLN A 182 -1.12 -26.57 -17.89
N ASP A 183 -0.76 -26.91 -16.66
CA ASP A 183 -1.59 -26.72 -15.48
C ASP A 183 -1.89 -25.24 -15.21
N GLU A 184 -3.09 -24.94 -14.69
CA GLU A 184 -3.50 -23.58 -14.34
C GLU A 184 -2.59 -22.99 -13.24
N ASP A 185 -2.03 -23.82 -12.37
CA ASP A 185 -1.10 -23.40 -11.32
C ASP A 185 0.22 -22.88 -11.89
N VAL A 186 0.66 -23.42 -13.03
CA VAL A 186 1.84 -22.90 -13.75
C VAL A 186 1.55 -21.51 -14.27
N ALA A 187 0.34 -21.26 -14.81
CA ALA A 187 -0.05 -19.93 -15.26
C ALA A 187 -0.07 -18.92 -14.10
N THR A 188 -0.63 -19.31 -12.95
CA THR A 188 -0.64 -18.48 -11.72
C THR A 188 0.78 -18.16 -11.23
N PHE A 189 1.68 -19.15 -11.18
CA PHE A 189 3.08 -18.96 -10.81
C PHE A 189 3.81 -18.02 -11.77
N LEU A 190 3.63 -18.22 -13.08
CA LEU A 190 4.28 -17.39 -14.10
C LEU A 190 3.75 -15.95 -14.10
N ALA A 191 2.46 -15.74 -13.84
CA ALA A 191 1.86 -14.41 -13.69
C ALA A 191 2.48 -13.67 -12.50
N LEU A 192 2.57 -14.31 -11.34
CA LEU A 192 3.22 -13.73 -10.16
C LEU A 192 4.70 -13.41 -10.44
N ALA A 193 5.43 -14.34 -11.07
CA ALA A 193 6.84 -14.16 -11.40
C ALA A 193 7.07 -12.95 -12.32
N GLN A 194 6.10 -12.64 -13.18
CA GLN A 194 6.17 -11.52 -14.12
C GLN A 194 6.04 -10.16 -13.42
N ASP A 195 5.35 -10.11 -12.29
CA ASP A 195 5.16 -8.89 -11.50
C ASP A 195 6.23 -8.73 -10.41
N ALA A 196 6.78 -9.83 -9.90
CA ALA A 196 7.82 -9.88 -8.88
C ALA A 196 9.24 -9.64 -9.43
N LEU A 197 9.45 -8.48 -10.05
CA LEU A 197 10.69 -8.13 -10.76
C LEU A 197 11.95 -8.02 -9.88
N ASP A 198 11.80 -7.97 -8.56
CA ASP A 198 12.93 -7.97 -7.62
C ASP A 198 13.40 -9.39 -7.24
N MET A 199 12.71 -10.42 -7.74
CA MET A 199 13.06 -11.82 -7.55
C MET A 199 13.39 -12.49 -8.88
N THR A 200 14.16 -13.58 -8.81
CA THR A 200 14.53 -14.39 -9.97
C THR A 200 13.81 -15.73 -9.90
N PHE A 201 13.13 -16.11 -10.99
CA PHE A 201 12.31 -17.31 -11.04
C PHE A 201 12.86 -18.34 -12.02
N GLY A 202 12.73 -19.61 -11.64
CA GLY A 202 12.96 -20.78 -12.46
C GLY A 202 11.73 -21.68 -12.50
N LEU A 203 11.64 -22.53 -13.52
CA LEU A 203 10.56 -23.50 -13.71
C LEU A 203 11.14 -24.83 -14.17
N THR A 204 10.69 -25.95 -13.59
CA THR A 204 11.11 -27.29 -14.01
C THR A 204 9.96 -28.30 -13.98
N ASP A 205 9.95 -29.16 -14.99
CA ASP A 205 9.14 -30.38 -15.12
C ASP A 205 9.98 -31.66 -15.08
N GLN A 206 11.28 -31.55 -14.77
CA GLN A 206 12.23 -32.66 -14.89
C GLN A 206 12.22 -33.54 -13.63
N PRO A 207 11.84 -34.83 -13.71
CA PRO A 207 11.76 -35.71 -12.53
C PRO A 207 13.07 -35.81 -11.73
N LYS A 208 14.22 -35.74 -12.42
CA LYS A 208 15.54 -35.74 -11.77
C LYS A 208 15.77 -34.52 -10.87
N LEU A 209 15.18 -33.38 -11.20
CA LEU A 209 15.26 -32.18 -10.38
C LEU A 209 14.34 -32.29 -9.16
N PHE A 210 13.14 -32.86 -9.32
CA PHE A 210 12.28 -33.20 -8.17
C PHE A 210 13.01 -34.10 -7.18
N GLU A 211 13.65 -35.18 -7.66
CA GLU A 211 14.45 -36.09 -6.83
C GLU A 211 15.63 -35.38 -6.15
N LYS A 212 16.43 -34.61 -6.91
CA LYS A 212 17.60 -33.88 -6.39
C LYS A 212 17.24 -32.93 -5.25
N PHE A 213 16.10 -32.24 -5.37
CA PHE A 213 15.64 -31.28 -4.37
C PHE A 213 14.66 -31.89 -3.37
N GLY A 214 14.40 -33.20 -3.40
CA GLY A 214 13.51 -33.86 -2.44
C GLY A 214 12.05 -33.35 -2.51
N VAL A 215 11.61 -32.94 -3.70
CA VAL A 215 10.25 -32.44 -3.94
C VAL A 215 9.39 -33.60 -4.44
N ALA A 216 8.35 -33.96 -3.68
CA ALA A 216 7.53 -35.13 -3.99
C ALA A 216 6.34 -34.82 -4.91
N LYS A 217 5.77 -33.63 -4.81
CA LYS A 217 4.59 -33.16 -5.56
C LYS A 217 4.84 -31.74 -6.07
N ASP A 218 3.87 -31.17 -6.78
CA ASP A 218 4.03 -29.82 -7.31
C ASP A 218 4.24 -28.83 -6.15
N THR A 219 5.28 -28.01 -6.24
CA THR A 219 5.81 -27.21 -5.12
C THR A 219 6.60 -26.04 -5.66
N ILE A 220 6.41 -24.86 -5.08
CA ILE A 220 7.25 -23.70 -5.30
C ILE A 220 8.30 -23.67 -4.19
N VAL A 221 9.58 -23.66 -4.54
CA VAL A 221 10.69 -23.63 -3.58
C VAL A 221 11.40 -22.30 -3.67
N LEU A 222 11.48 -21.58 -2.55
CA LEU A 222 12.33 -20.41 -2.40
C LEU A 222 13.68 -20.84 -1.81
N PHE A 223 14.75 -20.57 -2.56
CA PHE A 223 16.14 -20.72 -2.13
C PHE A 223 16.70 -19.39 -1.69
N LYS A 224 17.49 -19.40 -0.62
CA LYS A 224 18.13 -18.19 -0.08
C LYS A 224 19.51 -18.47 0.50
N LYS A 225 20.37 -17.46 0.54
CA LYS A 225 21.74 -17.58 1.06
C LYS A 225 21.87 -17.25 2.57
N PHE A 226 20.76 -17.11 3.25
CA PHE A 226 20.67 -16.72 4.66
C PHE A 226 19.64 -17.57 5.40
N ASP A 227 19.69 -17.52 6.73
CA ASP A 227 18.83 -18.27 7.64
C ASP A 227 18.78 -19.79 7.30
N GLU A 228 17.58 -20.37 7.17
CA GLU A 228 17.34 -21.78 6.87
C GLU A 228 17.69 -22.19 5.43
N GLY A 229 18.07 -21.24 4.56
CA GLY A 229 18.51 -21.49 3.19
C GLY A 229 17.42 -21.91 2.18
N ARG A 230 16.28 -22.40 2.66
CA ARG A 230 15.19 -22.93 1.82
C ARG A 230 13.83 -22.83 2.51
N ALA A 231 12.80 -22.52 1.73
CA ALA A 231 11.41 -22.63 2.14
C ALA A 231 10.57 -23.23 1.01
N ASP A 232 9.67 -24.15 1.36
CA ASP A 232 8.85 -24.88 0.40
C ASP A 232 7.38 -24.46 0.56
N PHE A 233 6.72 -24.21 -0.57
CA PHE A 233 5.29 -23.98 -0.69
C PHE A 233 4.68 -25.09 -1.54
N PRO A 234 4.23 -26.20 -0.92
CA PRO A 234 3.61 -27.29 -1.64
C PRO A 234 2.26 -26.83 -2.19
N VAL A 235 1.99 -27.12 -3.46
CA VAL A 235 0.69 -26.82 -4.07
C VAL A 235 -0.36 -27.78 -3.49
N ASP A 236 -1.54 -27.26 -3.22
CA ASP A 236 -2.67 -28.05 -2.74
C ASP A 236 -3.30 -28.82 -3.90
N GLU A 237 -3.52 -30.13 -3.75
CA GLU A 237 -4.03 -30.96 -4.85
C GLU A 237 -5.53 -30.74 -5.14
N GLU A 238 -6.28 -30.21 -4.17
CA GLU A 238 -7.72 -29.94 -4.31
C GLU A 238 -8.01 -28.47 -4.64
N LEU A 239 -7.27 -27.55 -4.02
CA LEU A 239 -7.49 -26.11 -4.13
C LEU A 239 -6.59 -25.42 -5.17
N GLY A 240 -5.49 -26.08 -5.58
CA GLY A 240 -4.49 -25.50 -6.48
C GLY A 240 -3.65 -24.40 -5.82
N LEU A 241 -3.08 -23.52 -6.64
CA LEU A 241 -2.20 -22.43 -6.24
C LEU A 241 -2.97 -21.11 -6.10
N ASP A 242 -3.09 -20.60 -4.88
CA ASP A 242 -3.58 -19.22 -4.65
C ASP A 242 -2.44 -18.20 -4.80
N GLN A 243 -2.65 -17.21 -5.69
CA GLN A 243 -1.66 -16.17 -5.97
C GLN A 243 -1.36 -15.28 -4.74
N GLY A 244 -2.37 -15.00 -3.92
CA GLY A 244 -2.25 -14.16 -2.73
C GLY A 244 -1.44 -14.82 -1.62
N ASP A 245 -1.68 -16.11 -1.40
CA ASP A 245 -0.94 -16.91 -0.42
C ASP A 245 0.51 -17.15 -0.88
N LEU A 246 0.73 -17.43 -2.16
CA LEU A 246 2.10 -17.52 -2.71
C LEU A 246 2.84 -16.18 -2.57
N SER A 247 2.20 -15.06 -2.92
CA SER A 247 2.79 -13.73 -2.78
C SER A 247 3.18 -13.44 -1.32
N ARG A 248 2.30 -13.75 -0.37
CA ARG A 248 2.58 -13.61 1.07
C ARG A 248 3.74 -14.52 1.51
N PHE A 249 3.77 -15.76 1.04
CA PHE A 249 4.84 -16.71 1.32
C PHE A 249 6.20 -16.18 0.82
N LEU A 250 6.29 -15.76 -0.45
CA LEU A 250 7.53 -15.24 -1.04
C LEU A 250 8.01 -13.98 -0.33
N LEU A 251 7.11 -13.05 -0.02
CA LEU A 251 7.45 -11.84 0.71
C LEU A 251 7.96 -12.16 2.14
N THR A 252 7.32 -13.11 2.83
CA THR A 252 7.71 -13.54 4.17
C THR A 252 9.06 -14.27 4.19
N HIS A 253 9.32 -15.13 3.20
CA HIS A 253 10.52 -15.97 3.15
C HIS A 253 11.73 -15.31 2.47
N SER A 254 11.51 -14.26 1.67
CA SER A 254 12.57 -13.44 1.06
C SER A 254 13.24 -12.45 2.02
N MET A 255 12.65 -12.20 3.19
CA MET A 255 13.26 -11.38 4.24
C MET A 255 14.10 -12.22 5.20
N HIS A 256 15.14 -11.61 5.78
CA HIS A 256 15.87 -12.20 6.89
C HIS A 256 14.95 -12.40 8.10
N LEU A 257 15.19 -13.46 8.88
CA LEU A 257 14.53 -13.67 10.17
C LEU A 257 14.63 -12.43 11.05
N VAL A 258 15.80 -11.80 11.07
CA VAL A 258 16.03 -10.51 11.72
C VAL A 258 16.37 -9.48 10.65
N THR A 259 15.48 -8.51 10.46
CA THR A 259 15.63 -7.47 9.44
C THR A 259 16.04 -6.15 10.09
N GLU A 260 17.15 -5.57 9.67
CA GLU A 260 17.51 -4.20 10.10
C GLU A 260 16.53 -3.18 9.51
N PHE A 261 16.08 -2.21 10.30
CA PHE A 261 15.27 -1.10 9.84
C PHE A 261 16.13 0.00 9.23
N ASN A 262 16.01 0.20 7.91
CA ASN A 262 16.66 1.28 7.17
C ASN A 262 15.81 1.66 5.94
N SER A 263 16.28 2.64 5.15
CA SER A 263 15.53 3.14 3.99
C SER A 263 15.31 2.11 2.87
N GLN A 264 16.08 1.02 2.84
CA GLN A 264 15.96 -0.04 1.84
C GLN A 264 15.00 -1.15 2.28
N THR A 265 15.00 -1.48 3.57
CA THR A 265 14.19 -2.57 4.14
C THR A 265 12.81 -2.09 4.60
N SER A 266 12.65 -0.81 4.97
CA SER A 266 11.39 -0.30 5.50
C SER A 266 10.19 -0.49 4.57
N PRO A 267 10.28 -0.29 3.24
CA PRO A 267 9.13 -0.56 2.36
C PRO A 267 8.71 -2.03 2.38
N LYS A 268 9.67 -2.96 2.45
CA LYS A 268 9.40 -4.41 2.53
C LYS A 268 8.77 -4.80 3.86
N ILE A 269 9.27 -4.25 4.97
CA ILE A 269 8.71 -4.44 6.31
C ILE A 269 7.22 -4.08 6.33
N PHE A 270 6.83 -2.93 5.78
CA PHE A 270 5.44 -2.50 5.76
C PHE A 270 4.58 -3.24 4.73
N ALA A 271 5.17 -3.73 3.64
CA ALA A 271 4.47 -4.55 2.65
C ALA A 271 4.18 -5.98 3.14
N ALA A 272 4.94 -6.51 4.11
CA ALA A 272 4.84 -7.90 4.57
C ALA A 272 3.49 -8.27 5.23
N ARG A 273 2.68 -7.27 5.62
CA ARG A 273 1.38 -7.44 6.31
C ARG A 273 1.42 -8.33 7.56
N ILE A 274 2.59 -8.51 8.17
CA ILE A 274 2.74 -9.17 9.47
C ILE A 274 2.35 -8.13 10.53
N LEU A 275 1.27 -8.39 11.28
CA LEU A 275 0.69 -7.35 12.14
C LEU A 275 1.53 -7.04 13.38
N ASN A 276 2.31 -7.99 13.90
CA ASN A 276 3.12 -7.79 15.10
C ASN A 276 4.58 -7.60 14.71
N HIS A 277 5.17 -6.48 15.10
CA HIS A 277 6.60 -6.21 14.90
C HIS A 277 7.28 -6.17 16.26
N LEU A 278 8.33 -6.96 16.44
CA LEU A 278 9.22 -6.93 17.60
C LEU A 278 10.49 -6.18 17.21
N LEU A 279 10.74 -5.06 17.88
CA LEU A 279 11.85 -4.16 17.63
C LEU A 279 12.88 -4.29 18.75
N LEU A 280 14.11 -4.63 18.39
CA LEU A 280 15.29 -4.55 19.24
C LEU A 280 16.06 -3.28 18.89
N PHE A 281 16.07 -2.33 19.81
CA PHE A 281 16.83 -1.08 19.73
C PHE A 281 18.23 -1.33 20.27
N VAL A 282 19.25 -1.12 19.45
CA VAL A 282 20.65 -1.35 19.80
C VAL A 282 21.54 -0.24 19.26
N ASN A 283 22.69 0.01 19.88
CA ASN A 283 23.75 0.79 19.29
C ASN A 283 24.73 -0.19 18.63
N GLN A 284 24.67 -0.32 17.31
CA GLN A 284 25.50 -1.28 16.58
C GLN A 284 26.99 -0.96 16.64
N THR A 285 27.39 0.21 17.12
CA THR A 285 28.82 0.52 17.36
C THR A 285 29.37 -0.24 18.58
N LEU A 286 28.51 -0.64 19.53
CA LEU A 286 28.89 -1.36 20.75
C LEU A 286 28.89 -2.87 20.54
N ALA A 287 29.99 -3.55 20.90
CA ALA A 287 30.13 -5.00 20.74
C ALA A 287 29.11 -5.78 21.57
N GLU A 288 28.93 -5.39 22.83
CA GLU A 288 27.94 -5.95 23.76
C GLU A 288 26.51 -5.93 23.21
N HIS A 289 26.14 -4.91 22.42
CA HIS A 289 24.82 -4.87 21.80
C HIS A 289 24.73 -5.76 20.55
N ARG A 290 25.82 -5.87 19.77
CA ARG A 290 25.86 -6.78 18.62
C ARG A 290 25.74 -8.24 19.03
N GLU A 291 26.30 -8.61 20.19
CA GLU A 291 26.17 -9.95 20.76
C GLU A 291 24.71 -10.33 21.08
N LEU A 292 23.84 -9.36 21.36
CA LEU A 292 22.41 -9.60 21.60
C LEU A 292 21.64 -10.01 20.34
N LEU A 293 22.18 -9.72 19.15
CA LEU A 293 21.53 -10.05 17.88
C LEU A 293 21.44 -11.56 17.66
N GLU A 294 22.41 -12.32 18.19
CA GLU A 294 22.42 -13.79 18.10
C GLU A 294 21.21 -14.37 18.85
N GLY A 295 21.07 -14.07 20.14
CA GLY A 295 19.93 -14.52 20.94
C GLY A 295 18.58 -13.99 20.43
N PHE A 296 18.55 -12.78 19.86
CA PHE A 296 17.37 -12.24 19.21
C PHE A 296 16.99 -13.03 17.95
N GLY A 297 17.99 -13.39 17.13
CA GLY A 297 17.82 -14.22 15.94
C GLY A 297 17.43 -15.66 16.24
N GLU A 298 18.01 -16.27 17.27
CA GLU A 298 17.64 -17.62 17.73
C GLU A 298 16.17 -17.73 18.16
N ALA A 299 15.58 -16.64 18.68
CA ALA A 299 14.18 -16.62 19.07
C ALA A 299 13.20 -16.48 17.90
N ALA A 300 13.64 -16.00 16.73
CA ALA A 300 12.76 -15.61 15.62
C ALA A 300 12.04 -16.77 14.89
N PRO A 301 12.66 -17.94 14.61
CA PRO A 301 12.08 -18.96 13.72
C PRO A 301 10.65 -19.41 14.06
N PRO A 302 10.29 -19.69 15.34
CA PRO A 302 8.93 -20.12 15.70
C PRO A 302 7.83 -19.08 15.42
N PHE A 303 8.20 -17.81 15.22
CA PHE A 303 7.27 -16.70 15.01
C PHE A 303 7.21 -16.24 13.55
N ARG A 304 7.87 -16.93 12.62
CA ARG A 304 7.88 -16.54 11.20
C ARG A 304 6.45 -16.42 10.67
N GLY A 305 6.15 -15.29 10.02
CA GLY A 305 4.80 -14.94 9.54
C GLY A 305 3.82 -14.43 10.61
N GLN A 306 4.14 -14.52 11.91
CA GLN A 306 3.30 -14.05 13.02
C GLN A 306 3.85 -12.80 13.70
N VAL A 307 5.18 -12.77 13.91
CA VAL A 307 5.92 -11.65 14.47
C VAL A 307 7.13 -11.37 13.60
N LEU A 308 7.27 -10.14 13.12
CA LEU A 308 8.43 -9.70 12.36
C LEU A 308 9.49 -9.18 13.33
N PHE A 309 10.70 -9.76 13.28
CA PHE A 309 11.80 -9.36 14.14
C PHE A 309 12.64 -8.30 13.43
N VAL A 310 12.71 -7.12 14.04
CA VAL A 310 13.31 -5.92 13.46
C VAL A 310 14.40 -5.40 14.39
N VAL A 311 15.55 -5.05 13.85
CA VAL A 311 16.63 -4.38 14.58
C VAL A 311 16.65 -2.91 14.19
N VAL A 312 16.69 -2.03 15.19
CA VAL A 312 16.79 -0.58 14.97
C VAL A 312 18.10 -0.10 15.58
N ASP A 313 19.00 0.39 14.74
CA ASP A 313 20.17 1.11 15.24
C ASP A 313 19.74 2.44 15.84
N VAL A 314 20.17 2.74 17.07
CA VAL A 314 19.80 3.98 17.79
C VAL A 314 20.58 5.22 17.36
N GLY A 315 21.40 5.11 16.31
CA GLY A 315 22.07 6.24 15.68
C GLY A 315 21.10 7.29 15.13
N ALA A 316 21.67 8.43 14.73
CA ALA A 316 20.90 9.64 14.39
C ALA A 316 19.85 9.46 13.28
N SER A 317 20.01 8.49 12.37
CA SER A 317 19.07 8.25 11.27
C SER A 317 17.70 7.73 11.72
N ASN A 318 17.60 7.11 12.90
CA ASN A 318 16.37 6.46 13.39
C ASN A 318 15.73 7.17 14.58
N ALA A 319 16.13 8.40 14.90
CA ALA A 319 15.62 9.16 16.05
C ALA A 319 14.08 9.27 16.09
N HIS A 320 13.44 9.34 14.91
CA HIS A 320 11.99 9.37 14.77
C HIS A 320 11.31 8.07 15.24
N VAL A 321 11.94 6.90 15.00
CA VAL A 321 11.45 5.60 15.48
C VAL A 321 11.56 5.56 17.00
N LEU A 322 12.69 5.97 17.56
CA LEU A 322 12.90 6.05 19.00
C LEU A 322 11.85 6.93 19.68
N GLN A 323 11.60 8.12 19.13
CA GLN A 323 10.56 9.04 19.61
C GLN A 323 9.18 8.40 19.61
N TYR A 324 8.83 7.66 18.56
CA TYR A 324 7.52 6.98 18.46
C TYR A 324 7.32 5.90 19.55
N PHE A 325 8.41 5.27 20.00
CA PHE A 325 8.41 4.31 21.11
C PHE A 325 8.76 4.94 22.47
N GLY A 326 8.92 6.26 22.54
CA GLY A 326 9.28 6.95 23.78
C GLY A 326 10.64 6.58 24.33
N LEU A 327 11.56 6.20 23.47
CA LEU A 327 12.91 5.79 23.83
C LEU A 327 13.91 6.90 23.52
N LYS A 328 14.93 7.02 24.36
CA LYS A 328 16.17 7.75 24.09
C LYS A 328 17.27 6.76 23.69
N ALA A 329 18.28 7.23 22.97
CA ALA A 329 19.36 6.37 22.48
C ALA A 329 20.14 5.71 23.63
N GLU A 330 20.26 6.41 24.76
CA GLU A 330 20.97 5.96 25.96
C GLU A 330 20.21 4.87 26.74
N GLU A 331 18.93 4.63 26.41
CA GLU A 331 18.12 3.57 27.00
C GLU A 331 18.26 2.24 26.24
N ALA A 332 19.04 2.22 25.16
CA ALA A 332 19.40 0.98 24.49
C ALA A 332 20.36 0.15 25.39
N PRO A 333 20.28 -1.21 25.36
CA PRO A 333 19.43 -2.00 24.48
C PRO A 333 18.00 -2.10 25.03
N ALA A 334 17.01 -1.94 24.15
CA ALA A 334 15.60 -1.97 24.54
C ALA A 334 14.77 -2.83 23.57
N LEU A 335 13.79 -3.54 24.12
CA LEU A 335 12.86 -4.36 23.33
C LEU A 335 11.47 -3.73 23.38
N ARG A 336 10.82 -3.62 22.21
CA ARG A 336 9.43 -3.16 22.09
C ARG A 336 8.70 -4.05 21.09
N LEU A 337 7.44 -4.36 21.37
CA LEU A 337 6.55 -4.97 20.38
C LEU A 337 5.44 -3.98 20.05
N ILE A 338 5.10 -3.85 18.77
CA ILE A 338 3.94 -3.09 18.30
C ILE A 338 3.03 -3.98 17.47
N ASN A 339 1.72 -3.83 17.66
CA ASN A 339 0.73 -4.32 16.73
C ASN A 339 0.35 -3.19 15.77
N MET A 340 0.61 -3.37 14.47
CA MET A 340 0.48 -2.34 13.44
C MET A 340 -0.97 -1.97 13.13
N GLU A 341 -1.93 -2.84 13.43
CA GLU A 341 -3.35 -2.59 13.24
C GLU A 341 -3.94 -1.78 14.41
N THR A 342 -3.70 -2.24 15.64
CA THR A 342 -4.24 -1.60 16.85
C THR A 342 -3.39 -0.45 17.36
N THR A 343 -2.17 -0.28 16.83
CA THR A 343 -1.12 0.64 17.28
C THR A 343 -0.64 0.45 18.73
N LYS A 344 -1.09 -0.63 19.39
CA LYS A 344 -0.72 -0.95 20.78
C LYS A 344 0.75 -1.34 20.88
N LYS A 345 1.45 -0.76 21.85
CA LYS A 345 2.87 -0.99 22.12
C LYS A 345 3.06 -1.75 23.42
N TYR A 346 4.05 -2.63 23.46
CA TYR A 346 4.35 -3.52 24.58
C TYR A 346 5.85 -3.46 24.88
N ALA A 347 6.21 -3.62 26.14
CA ALA A 347 7.59 -3.68 26.61
C ALA A 347 7.75 -4.83 27.63
N PRO A 348 8.89 -5.52 27.68
CA PRO A 348 9.14 -6.52 28.72
C PRO A 348 9.14 -5.88 30.12
N VAL A 349 8.55 -6.57 31.09
CA VAL A 349 8.55 -6.13 32.49
C VAL A 349 9.90 -6.43 33.13
N GLY A 350 10.51 -5.45 33.78
CA GLY A 350 11.65 -5.66 34.68
C GLY A 350 13.04 -5.77 34.05
N GLY A 351 13.21 -5.41 32.77
CA GLY A 351 14.55 -5.26 32.16
C GLY A 351 15.44 -6.51 32.18
N GLY A 352 14.82 -7.70 32.09
CA GLY A 352 15.54 -8.98 32.13
C GLY A 352 16.48 -9.21 30.92
N PRO A 353 17.33 -10.25 30.98
CA PRO A 353 18.34 -10.49 29.96
C PRO A 353 17.69 -10.81 28.60
N LEU A 354 18.23 -10.22 27.53
CA LEU A 354 17.78 -10.41 26.15
C LEU A 354 18.33 -11.74 25.58
N THR A 355 17.86 -12.85 26.16
CA THR A 355 18.14 -14.22 25.68
C THR A 355 17.03 -14.71 24.76
N ALA A 356 17.31 -15.73 23.94
CA ALA A 356 16.32 -16.31 23.04
C ALA A 356 15.04 -16.77 23.78
N ALA A 357 15.20 -17.42 24.94
CA ALA A 357 14.08 -17.88 25.76
C ALA A 357 13.24 -16.72 26.32
N ALA A 358 13.88 -15.64 26.76
CA ALA A 358 13.20 -14.46 27.29
C ALA A 358 12.41 -13.73 26.19
N VAL A 359 13.01 -13.58 25.01
CA VAL A 359 12.38 -12.97 23.83
C VAL A 359 11.17 -13.79 23.39
N ALA A 360 11.31 -15.11 23.24
CA ALA A 360 10.21 -15.99 22.86
C ALA A 360 9.06 -15.97 23.88
N THR A 361 9.39 -15.98 25.17
CA THR A 361 8.40 -15.87 26.27
C THR A 361 7.62 -14.56 26.16
N PHE A 362 8.32 -13.44 25.90
CA PHE A 362 7.68 -12.14 25.73
C PHE A 362 6.73 -12.12 24.52
N CYS A 363 7.15 -12.64 23.37
CA CYS A 363 6.29 -12.76 22.19
C CYS A 363 5.02 -13.57 22.48
N HIS A 364 5.14 -14.76 23.08
CA HIS A 364 3.98 -15.57 23.44
C HIS A 364 3.05 -14.87 24.44
N ALA A 365 3.60 -14.18 25.43
CA ALA A 365 2.80 -13.46 26.42
C ALA A 365 2.02 -12.31 25.78
N VAL A 366 2.59 -11.59 24.80
CA VAL A 366 1.87 -10.56 24.05
C VAL A 366 0.80 -11.19 23.14
N LEU A 367 1.15 -12.21 22.36
CA LEU A 367 0.21 -12.87 21.44
C LEU A 367 -0.98 -13.54 22.15
N SER A 368 -0.78 -14.01 23.39
CA SER A 368 -1.85 -14.56 24.24
C SER A 368 -2.59 -13.53 25.09
N GLY A 369 -2.28 -12.23 24.95
CA GLY A 369 -2.95 -11.15 25.68
C GLY A 369 -2.61 -11.06 27.17
N GLN A 370 -1.53 -11.69 27.63
CA GLN A 370 -1.09 -11.68 29.04
C GLN A 370 -0.33 -10.40 29.41
N VAL A 371 0.27 -9.72 28.43
CA VAL A 371 0.97 -8.44 28.63
C VAL A 371 0.02 -7.29 28.33
N LYS A 372 -0.11 -6.35 29.27
CA LYS A 372 -0.84 -5.10 29.03
C LYS A 372 0.00 -4.17 28.15
N PRO A 373 -0.62 -3.46 27.18
CA PRO A 373 0.10 -2.45 26.42
C PRO A 373 0.60 -1.35 27.38
N TYR A 374 1.77 -0.79 27.10
CA TYR A 374 2.20 0.44 27.75
C TYR A 374 1.74 1.63 26.92
N LEU A 375 1.45 2.73 27.59
CA LEU A 375 1.11 3.99 26.95
C LEU A 375 2.36 4.87 26.99
N LEU A 376 2.67 5.46 25.85
CA LEU A 376 3.73 6.46 25.77
C LEU A 376 3.45 7.60 26.76
N SER A 377 4.45 8.00 27.54
CA SER A 377 4.37 9.21 28.36
C SER A 377 5.75 9.80 28.55
N GLN A 378 5.84 11.12 28.40
CA GLN A 378 6.98 11.89 28.87
C GLN A 378 7.09 11.81 30.41
N ASP A 379 8.26 12.20 30.93
CA ASP A 379 8.43 12.44 32.35
C ASP A 379 7.65 13.69 32.76
N VAL A 380 7.10 13.67 33.98
CA VAL A 380 6.41 14.83 34.54
C VAL A 380 7.44 15.94 34.77
N PRO A 381 7.34 17.11 34.12
CA PRO A 381 8.28 18.20 34.33
C PRO A 381 8.26 18.63 35.81
N PRO A 382 9.41 18.91 36.46
CA PRO A 382 9.44 19.34 37.87
C PRO A 382 8.66 20.65 38.14
N ASP A 383 8.42 21.44 37.09
CA ASP A 383 7.70 22.71 37.09
C ASP A 383 6.35 22.64 36.36
N TRP A 384 5.80 21.43 36.18
CA TRP A 384 4.57 21.18 35.42
C TRP A 384 3.38 22.04 35.86
N ASP A 385 3.32 22.43 37.13
CA ASP A 385 2.24 23.21 37.74
C ASP A 385 2.60 24.66 38.05
N ARG A 386 3.81 25.13 37.72
CA ARG A 386 4.25 26.49 38.08
C ARG A 386 3.60 27.59 37.24
N ARG A 387 3.32 27.30 35.98
CA ARG A 387 2.68 28.24 35.06
C ARG A 387 1.15 28.22 35.24
N PRO A 388 0.43 29.28 34.83
CA PRO A 388 -1.04 29.27 34.80
C PRO A 388 -1.58 28.09 33.99
N VAL A 389 -1.02 27.85 32.78
CA VAL A 389 -1.29 26.63 32.01
C VAL A 389 -0.48 25.47 32.60
N LYS A 390 -1.17 24.48 33.16
CA LYS A 390 -0.55 23.26 33.71
C LYS A 390 -0.11 22.34 32.58
N THR A 391 1.09 21.79 32.67
CA THR A 391 1.64 20.85 31.69
C THR A 391 1.34 19.42 32.13
N LEU A 392 0.59 18.68 31.32
CA LEU A 392 0.26 17.29 31.55
C LEU A 392 1.03 16.37 30.60
N VAL A 393 1.34 15.19 31.12
CA VAL A 393 1.92 14.04 30.42
C VAL A 393 1.09 12.81 30.78
N GLY A 394 1.24 11.69 30.09
CA GLY A 394 0.46 10.47 30.38
C GLY A 394 0.54 10.03 31.85
N LYS A 395 1.70 10.19 32.51
CA LYS A 395 1.95 9.81 33.92
C LYS A 395 1.15 10.61 34.96
N ASN A 396 0.86 11.90 34.73
CA ASN A 396 0.09 12.73 35.67
C ASN A 396 -1.31 13.09 35.17
N PHE A 397 -1.63 12.80 33.91
CA PHE A 397 -2.90 13.17 33.30
C PHE A 397 -4.10 12.66 34.11
N GLU A 398 -4.09 11.37 34.47
CA GLU A 398 -5.20 10.72 35.15
C GLU A 398 -5.49 11.37 36.52
N GLN A 399 -4.43 11.63 37.30
CA GLN A 399 -4.53 12.24 38.62
C GLN A 399 -5.07 13.67 38.54
N VAL A 400 -4.67 14.44 37.53
CA VAL A 400 -5.07 15.85 37.40
C VAL A 400 -6.43 15.98 36.75
N ALA A 401 -6.63 15.38 35.58
CA ALA A 401 -7.84 15.54 34.79
C ALA A 401 -9.08 14.94 35.45
N PHE A 402 -8.94 13.88 36.26
CA PHE A 402 -10.05 13.24 36.97
C PHE A 402 -10.05 13.51 38.48
N ASP A 403 -9.41 14.58 38.94
CA ASP A 403 -9.58 15.05 40.30
C ASP A 403 -11.04 15.46 40.51
N GLU A 404 -11.77 14.73 41.36
CA GLU A 404 -13.20 14.97 41.60
C GLU A 404 -13.48 16.34 42.25
N THR A 405 -12.45 17.06 42.71
CA THR A 405 -12.57 18.41 43.27
C THR A 405 -12.27 19.53 42.27
N LYS A 406 -11.85 19.21 41.04
CA LYS A 406 -11.41 20.19 40.04
C LYS A 406 -12.16 20.05 38.73
N ASN A 407 -12.44 21.21 38.14
CA ASN A 407 -12.97 21.42 36.81
C ASN A 407 -11.79 21.66 35.85
N VAL A 408 -11.35 20.60 35.15
CA VAL A 408 -10.11 20.66 34.35
C VAL A 408 -10.43 20.83 32.87
N PHE A 409 -9.83 21.83 32.24
CA PHE A 409 -9.95 22.06 30.80
C PHE A 409 -8.60 21.85 30.12
N VAL A 410 -8.51 20.79 29.29
CA VAL A 410 -7.25 20.32 28.71
C VAL A 410 -7.22 20.55 27.21
N LYS A 411 -6.13 21.16 26.74
CA LYS A 411 -5.76 21.26 25.33
C LYS A 411 -4.81 20.14 24.94
N PHE A 412 -5.27 19.24 24.08
CA PHE A 412 -4.44 18.23 23.43
C PHE A 412 -3.87 18.82 22.13
N TYR A 413 -2.54 18.88 22.02
CA TYR A 413 -1.88 19.57 20.91
C TYR A 413 -0.72 18.75 20.31
N ALA A 414 -0.23 19.23 19.18
CA ALA A 414 1.04 18.82 18.57
C ALA A 414 1.95 20.05 18.42
N PRO A 415 3.26 19.96 18.70
CA PRO A 415 4.18 21.12 18.64
C PRO A 415 4.23 21.82 17.27
N TRP A 416 4.01 21.07 16.19
CA TRP A 416 4.04 21.57 14.81
C TRP A 416 2.69 22.08 14.28
N CYS A 417 1.59 21.89 15.02
CA CYS A 417 0.24 22.21 14.56
C CYS A 417 -0.02 23.73 14.47
N THR A 418 -0.30 24.23 13.27
CA THR A 418 -0.57 25.66 13.00
C THR A 418 -1.78 26.18 13.76
N HIS A 419 -2.88 25.42 13.82
CA HIS A 419 -4.09 25.81 14.57
C HIS A 419 -3.85 25.88 16.08
N CYS A 420 -2.96 25.03 16.60
CA CYS A 420 -2.56 25.01 18.00
C CYS A 420 -1.74 26.26 18.35
N LYS A 421 -0.82 26.64 17.46
CA LYS A 421 -0.05 27.89 17.58
C LYS A 421 -0.95 29.12 17.50
N ALA A 422 -1.95 29.13 16.60
CA ALA A 422 -2.87 30.24 16.44
C ALA A 422 -3.71 30.52 17.70
N MET A 423 -4.10 29.48 18.45
CA MET A 423 -4.89 29.65 19.69
C MET A 423 -4.05 29.81 20.96
N ALA A 424 -2.71 29.71 20.87
CA ALA A 424 -1.85 29.68 22.05
C ALA A 424 -2.02 30.92 22.95
N ALA A 425 -2.10 32.11 22.34
CA ALA A 425 -2.30 33.36 23.09
C ALA A 425 -3.64 33.40 23.84
N ALA A 426 -4.73 32.90 23.22
CA ALA A 426 -6.04 32.81 23.88
C ALA A 426 -6.02 31.79 25.02
N TRP A 427 -5.33 30.67 24.85
CA TRP A 427 -5.21 29.63 25.89
C TRP A 427 -4.44 30.14 27.12
N GLU A 428 -3.34 30.86 26.89
CA GLU A 428 -2.55 31.48 27.97
C GLU A 428 -3.35 32.57 28.70
N ALA A 429 -4.07 33.42 27.95
CA ALA A 429 -4.93 34.46 28.55
C ALA A 429 -6.08 33.86 29.37
N LEU A 430 -6.65 32.75 28.91
CA LEU A 430 -7.66 32.00 29.67
C LEU A 430 -7.07 31.47 30.98
N ALA A 431 -5.91 30.83 30.92
CA ALA A 431 -5.26 30.31 32.12
C ALA A 431 -4.90 31.42 33.11
N GLU A 432 -4.43 32.56 32.63
CA GLU A 432 -4.14 33.73 33.47
C GLU A 432 -5.40 34.25 34.16
N LYS A 433 -6.55 34.25 33.47
CA LYS A 433 -7.85 34.66 34.04
C LYS A 433 -8.30 33.75 35.18
N TYR A 434 -8.09 32.43 35.07
CA TYR A 434 -8.57 31.44 36.05
C TYR A 434 -7.50 30.96 37.04
N LYS A 435 -6.29 31.54 37.03
CA LYS A 435 -5.16 31.07 37.85
C LYS A 435 -5.42 31.05 39.37
N ASP A 436 -6.29 31.94 39.84
CA ASP A 436 -6.67 32.10 41.25
C ASP A 436 -8.05 31.49 41.55
N HIS A 437 -8.68 30.82 40.58
CA HIS A 437 -9.98 30.16 40.78
C HIS A 437 -9.82 28.89 41.63
N GLU A 438 -10.76 28.65 42.55
CA GLU A 438 -10.59 27.58 43.55
C GLU A 438 -10.64 26.17 42.97
N ASP A 439 -11.39 25.96 41.89
CA ASP A 439 -11.65 24.64 41.30
C ASP A 439 -11.37 24.55 39.78
N ILE A 440 -11.11 25.63 39.05
CA ILE A 440 -10.86 25.57 37.60
C ILE A 440 -9.37 25.42 37.31
N VAL A 441 -9.01 24.45 36.48
CA VAL A 441 -7.63 24.20 36.05
C VAL A 441 -7.53 24.23 34.53
N ILE A 442 -6.67 25.09 34.00
CA ILE A 442 -6.36 25.14 32.56
C ILE A 442 -5.05 24.38 32.31
N ALA A 443 -5.09 23.41 31.40
CA ALA A 443 -3.97 22.50 31.17
C ALA A 443 -3.73 22.22 29.69
N GLU A 444 -2.55 21.67 29.38
CA GLU A 444 -2.19 21.21 28.04
C GLU A 444 -1.42 19.90 28.08
N LEU A 445 -1.57 19.08 27.03
CA LEU A 445 -0.86 17.82 26.84
C LEU A 445 -0.41 17.68 25.40
N ASP A 446 0.89 17.42 25.19
CA ASP A 446 1.42 17.05 23.87
C ASP A 446 1.00 15.61 23.56
N ALA A 447 -0.02 15.47 22.72
CA ALA A 447 -0.61 14.18 22.36
C ALA A 447 0.17 13.46 21.25
N THR A 448 1.31 14.02 20.82
CA THR A 448 2.28 13.34 19.94
C THR A 448 3.36 12.60 20.73
N ALA A 449 3.58 13.01 21.97
CA ALA A 449 4.58 12.45 22.87
C ALA A 449 3.96 11.73 24.09
N ASN A 450 2.63 11.63 24.15
CA ASN A 450 1.89 10.98 25.23
C ASN A 450 0.62 10.30 24.69
N GLU A 451 0.38 9.06 25.09
CA GLU A 451 -0.80 8.26 24.75
C GLU A 451 -1.71 8.12 25.98
N LEU A 452 -3.03 8.17 25.77
CA LEU A 452 -4.03 8.05 26.82
C LEU A 452 -5.02 6.93 26.48
N GLU A 453 -5.22 5.99 27.41
CA GLU A 453 -6.05 4.79 27.18
C GLU A 453 -7.49 5.12 26.77
N ALA A 454 -8.07 6.07 27.49
CA ALA A 454 -9.50 6.38 27.37
C ALA A 454 -9.82 7.32 26.19
N PHE A 455 -8.82 8.00 25.62
CA PHE A 455 -9.06 9.08 24.66
C PHE A 455 -8.01 9.10 23.54
N PRO A 456 -8.24 8.36 22.44
CA PRO A 456 -7.43 8.55 21.25
C PRO A 456 -7.69 9.97 20.68
N VAL A 457 -6.61 10.72 20.47
CA VAL A 457 -6.66 12.09 19.90
C VAL A 457 -6.32 11.99 18.42
N HIS A 458 -7.33 12.14 17.56
CA HIS A 458 -7.19 11.98 16.10
C HIS A 458 -6.91 13.29 15.34
N GLY A 459 -6.96 14.44 16.03
CA GLY A 459 -6.75 15.75 15.43
C GLY A 459 -6.28 16.77 16.45
N PHE A 460 -5.69 17.87 15.97
CA PHE A 460 -5.12 18.90 16.84
C PHE A 460 -5.58 20.31 16.42
N PRO A 461 -5.90 21.21 17.36
CA PRO A 461 -6.07 20.94 18.79
C PRO A 461 -7.41 20.23 19.06
N THR A 462 -7.41 19.30 20.00
CA THR A 462 -8.65 18.77 20.61
C THR A 462 -8.76 19.34 22.02
N LEU A 463 -9.95 19.81 22.39
CA LEU A 463 -10.20 20.44 23.69
C LEU A 463 -11.24 19.61 24.44
N LYS A 464 -10.92 19.20 25.67
CA LYS A 464 -11.86 18.46 26.52
C LYS A 464 -11.90 19.02 27.92
N TYR A 465 -13.10 19.04 28.46
CA TYR A 465 -13.41 19.46 29.81
C TYR A 465 -13.80 18.26 30.66
N PHE A 466 -13.24 18.24 31.86
CA PHE A 466 -13.39 17.19 32.86
C PHE A 466 -14.01 17.85 34.08
N PRO A 467 -15.36 17.82 34.21
CA PRO A 467 -16.04 18.45 35.32
C PRO A 467 -15.70 17.76 36.64
N ALA A 468 -15.68 18.54 37.72
CA ALA A 468 -15.58 18.05 39.07
C ALA A 468 -16.75 17.11 39.39
N GLY A 469 -16.50 16.12 40.25
CA GLY A 469 -17.48 15.16 40.72
C GLY A 469 -17.27 13.72 40.21
N PRO A 470 -18.10 12.78 40.71
CA PRO A 470 -17.94 11.37 40.45
C PRO A 470 -18.35 11.01 39.01
N GLY A 471 -17.81 9.90 38.51
CA GLY A 471 -18.25 9.29 37.24
C GLY A 471 -17.42 9.66 36.01
N ARG A 472 -16.32 10.40 36.19
CA ARG A 472 -15.30 10.64 35.14
C ARG A 472 -15.91 11.20 33.83
N LYS A 473 -16.85 12.14 33.97
CA LYS A 473 -17.52 12.77 32.83
C LYS A 473 -16.49 13.51 31.98
N VAL A 474 -16.65 13.44 30.66
CA VAL A 474 -15.80 14.17 29.71
C VAL A 474 -16.68 14.87 28.70
N ILE A 475 -16.44 16.16 28.51
CA ILE A 475 -17.18 17.01 27.58
C ILE A 475 -16.20 17.50 26.51
N GLU A 476 -16.45 17.16 25.25
CA GLU A 476 -15.66 17.66 24.13
C GLU A 476 -16.11 19.07 23.76
N TYR A 477 -15.18 20.01 23.66
CA TYR A 477 -15.46 21.39 23.27
C TYR A 477 -15.31 21.57 21.75
N LYS A 478 -16.35 22.09 21.09
CA LYS A 478 -16.44 22.20 19.62
C LYS A 478 -16.71 23.61 19.08
N SER A 479 -16.65 24.64 19.92
CA SER A 479 -16.95 26.02 19.50
C SER A 479 -15.70 26.85 19.19
N THR A 480 -15.86 28.17 19.03
CA THR A 480 -14.81 29.12 18.66
C THR A 480 -13.71 29.20 19.72
N ARG A 481 -12.46 29.34 19.28
CA ARG A 481 -11.28 29.18 20.14
C ARG A 481 -10.76 30.51 20.68
N ASP A 482 -11.66 31.32 21.25
CA ASP A 482 -11.38 32.62 21.83
C ASP A 482 -11.67 32.66 23.34
N VAL A 483 -11.02 33.60 24.05
CA VAL A 483 -11.07 33.69 25.52
C VAL A 483 -12.49 33.90 26.04
N GLU A 484 -13.31 34.65 25.31
CA GLU A 484 -14.68 34.97 25.73
C GLU A 484 -15.55 33.71 25.71
N THR A 485 -15.50 32.96 24.61
CA THR A 485 -16.30 31.74 24.44
C THR A 485 -15.81 30.63 25.36
N PHE A 486 -14.50 30.49 25.56
CA PHE A 486 -13.97 29.57 26.58
C PHE A 486 -14.45 29.92 27.99
N SER A 487 -14.43 31.21 28.34
CA SER A 487 -14.91 31.66 29.65
C SER A 487 -16.38 31.33 29.85
N LYS A 488 -17.23 31.66 28.86
CA LYS A 488 -18.67 31.34 28.92
C LYS A 488 -18.91 29.85 29.11
N PHE A 489 -18.14 28.99 28.44
CA PHE A 489 -18.26 27.55 28.60
C PHE A 489 -17.87 27.07 30.01
N LEU A 490 -16.77 27.58 30.57
CA LEU A 490 -16.32 27.22 31.92
C LEU A 490 -17.25 27.75 33.00
N ASP A 491 -17.66 29.02 32.89
CA ASP A 491 -18.54 29.69 33.86
C ASP A 491 -19.93 29.02 33.92
N ASN A 492 -20.34 28.32 32.86
CA ASN A 492 -21.58 27.54 32.78
C ASN A 492 -21.36 26.03 32.97
N GLY A 493 -20.27 25.61 33.61
CA GLY A 493 -20.05 24.20 33.98
C GLY A 493 -19.85 23.25 32.80
N GLY A 494 -19.36 23.76 31.66
CA GLY A 494 -19.11 22.97 30.46
C GLY A 494 -20.28 22.95 29.48
N GLU A 495 -21.15 23.95 29.50
CA GLU A 495 -22.24 24.15 28.54
C GLU A 495 -22.11 25.54 27.91
N LEU A 496 -22.36 25.65 26.60
CA LEU A 496 -22.47 26.96 25.96
C LEU A 496 -23.93 27.42 26.01
N PRO A 497 -24.20 28.69 26.34
CA PRO A 497 -25.55 29.26 26.22
C PRO A 497 -26.08 29.08 24.80
N ALA A 498 -27.36 28.76 24.64
CA ALA A 498 -28.01 28.78 23.33
C ALA A 498 -27.90 30.18 22.73
N GLU A 499 -27.40 30.29 21.49
CA GLU A 499 -27.41 31.56 20.77
C GLU A 499 -28.87 31.99 20.55
N GLU A 500 -29.22 33.21 20.98
CA GLU A 500 -30.49 33.82 20.58
C GLU A 500 -30.48 33.96 19.05
N PRO A 501 -31.57 33.57 18.34
CA PRO A 501 -31.59 33.65 16.90
C PRO A 501 -31.45 35.12 16.48
N THR A 502 -30.37 35.43 15.77
CA THR A 502 -30.20 36.71 15.11
C THR A 502 -31.28 36.86 14.04
N GLU A 503 -32.20 37.80 14.21
CA GLU A 503 -33.15 38.19 13.18
C GLU A 503 -32.40 38.62 11.91
N GLU A 504 -32.54 37.84 10.83
CA GLU A 504 -32.03 38.25 9.52
C GLU A 504 -32.80 39.49 9.02
N PRO A 505 -32.12 40.52 8.49
CA PRO A 505 -32.80 41.63 7.85
C PRO A 505 -33.45 41.13 6.56
N THR A 506 -34.78 41.18 6.48
CA THR A 506 -35.51 40.88 5.25
C THR A 506 -35.20 41.93 4.18
N ALA A 507 -34.51 41.51 3.11
CA ALA A 507 -34.36 42.32 1.91
C ALA A 507 -35.65 42.22 1.06
N PRO A 508 -36.18 43.33 0.53
CA PRO A 508 -37.38 43.31 -0.30
C PRO A 508 -37.02 42.93 -1.75
N PHE A 509 -37.59 41.83 -2.24
CA PHE A 509 -37.60 41.52 -3.68
C PHE A 509 -38.79 42.20 -4.36
N PRO A 510 -38.63 42.82 -5.55
CA PRO A 510 -39.74 43.32 -6.33
C PRO A 510 -40.38 42.22 -7.18
N ASP A 511 -41.71 42.29 -7.29
CA ASP A 511 -42.58 41.41 -8.04
C ASP A 511 -42.22 41.29 -9.54
N THR A 512 -42.43 40.11 -10.11
CA THR A 512 -42.75 39.98 -11.54
C THR A 512 -43.85 38.93 -11.75
N PRO A 513 -44.83 39.17 -12.64
CA PRO A 513 -46.10 38.47 -12.60
C PRO A 513 -46.10 37.15 -13.39
N ALA A 514 -47.03 36.29 -12.96
CA ALA A 514 -47.39 35.00 -13.50
C ALA A 514 -47.62 34.99 -15.02
N ASN A 515 -47.26 33.87 -15.65
CA ASN A 515 -48.04 33.36 -16.77
C ASN A 515 -48.27 31.86 -16.62
N ALA A 516 -49.55 31.51 -16.68
CA ALA A 516 -50.09 30.17 -16.51
C ALA A 516 -49.87 29.31 -17.77
N SER A 517 -49.75 27.99 -17.61
CA SER A 517 -50.82 27.03 -17.94
C SER A 517 -50.31 25.63 -18.32
N ALA A 518 -51.12 24.64 -17.90
CA ALA A 518 -51.38 23.34 -18.53
C ALA A 518 -50.45 22.13 -18.27
N GLU A 519 -50.79 21.47 -17.16
CA GLU A 519 -51.23 20.06 -17.03
C GLU A 519 -50.27 18.86 -17.17
N PRO A 520 -50.53 17.78 -16.39
CA PRO A 520 -49.67 16.61 -16.25
C PRO A 520 -50.11 15.46 -17.17
N LYS A 521 -49.16 14.59 -17.56
CA LYS A 521 -49.46 13.25 -18.09
C LYS A 521 -48.77 12.17 -17.28
N GLU A 522 -49.59 11.19 -16.93
CA GLU A 522 -49.32 9.94 -16.23
C GLU A 522 -48.37 8.98 -16.97
N GLU A 523 -47.74 8.12 -16.15
CA GLU A 523 -47.35 6.71 -16.32
C GLU A 523 -46.41 6.28 -17.46
N LEU A 524 -45.20 5.86 -17.08
CA LEU A 524 -44.79 4.44 -17.01
C LEU A 524 -43.51 4.27 -16.18
#